data_AF-A0A936KVZ0-F1
#
_entry.id   AF-A0A936KVZ0-F1
#
_cell.length_a   1.000
_cell.length_b   1.000
_cell.length_c   1.000
_cell.angle_alpha   90.00
_cell.angle_beta   90.00
_cell.angle_gamma   90.00
#
_symmetry.space_group_name_H-M   'P 1'
#
loop_
_entity.id
_entity.type
_entity.pdbx_description
1 polymer ?
#
loop_
_entity_poly.entity_id
_entity_poly.type
_entity_poly.pdbx_seq_one_letter_code
_entity_poly.pdbx_strand_id
1 'polypeptide(L)'
;MKYRNWLVGMPVPKPDQDDLYWRNLNKLSHLIANHLEIVKETESSPKKDQVTLTTQSIIVTSIKSQTSLIVSSDSNSKPTLWIAEPTEDLIDQWEALAEAVKQAGYNYRPSGLETYPRSSEADFLSKLRSDLGGAHLFVQLLGQTSGRRSKESNISFTALQNAAAFEFAKQQINFLQWRSRDIKLENVVDDTYRQLLTGAIACGFEEFRQRVLTTLQNLNSDSTTNKYPNTSDGSLAICISADVADRDLGHRISDILVELGADALTAPTPTQGQVSSVFNAQLDEVICGSEGVIIVYGQSHPLWVQAQYNQARKALLAQKRKGIWGALLNGPPHDKSDAGVASKNLMMLDCRDGPERRHIEQFVNALRETSHA
;
A
#
# COMPACT_ATOMS: atom_id res chain seq x y z
N MET A 1 -19.36 46.71 -44.82
CA MET A 1 -19.78 45.63 -43.90
C MET A 1 -18.98 44.36 -44.22
N LYS A 2 -17.68 44.35 -43.91
CA LYS A 2 -16.79 43.19 -44.10
C LYS A 2 -15.71 43.25 -43.01
N TYR A 3 -15.31 42.07 -42.52
CA TYR A 3 -14.24 41.78 -41.54
C TYR A 3 -14.62 41.81 -40.05
N ARG A 4 -15.26 40.73 -39.61
CA ARG A 4 -15.13 40.17 -38.25
C ARG A 4 -15.35 38.65 -38.37
N ASN A 5 -14.27 37.87 -38.45
CA ASN A 5 -14.20 36.42 -38.16
C ASN A 5 -12.83 35.82 -38.56
N TRP A 6 -11.72 36.36 -38.02
CA TRP A 6 -10.38 35.78 -38.22
C TRP A 6 -9.59 35.71 -36.91
N LEU A 7 -10.22 35.15 -35.87
CA LEU A 7 -9.60 34.95 -34.56
C LEU A 7 -9.90 33.57 -33.96
N VAL A 8 -10.21 32.59 -34.81
CA VAL A 8 -10.19 31.17 -34.45
C VAL A 8 -9.11 30.53 -35.29
N GLY A 9 -7.99 30.21 -34.64
CA GLY A 9 -6.84 29.56 -35.28
C GLY A 9 -7.26 28.24 -35.92
N MET A 10 -6.73 27.98 -37.11
CA MET A 10 -6.81 26.66 -37.75
C MET A 10 -5.99 25.62 -36.96
N PRO A 11 -6.42 24.35 -36.94
CA PRO A 11 -7.60 23.82 -37.61
C PRO A 11 -8.89 24.04 -36.82
N VAL A 12 -10.03 24.10 -37.51
CA VAL A 12 -11.36 24.19 -36.89
C VAL A 12 -11.72 22.83 -36.28
N PRO A 13 -12.16 22.75 -35.00
CA PRO A 13 -12.50 21.48 -34.35
C PRO A 13 -13.63 20.77 -35.10
N LYS A 14 -13.45 19.47 -35.35
CA LYS A 14 -14.55 18.58 -35.74
C LYS A 14 -15.30 18.19 -34.46
N PRO A 15 -16.60 18.48 -34.32
CA PRO A 15 -17.35 18.31 -33.06
C PRO A 15 -17.49 16.85 -32.58
N ASP A 16 -17.06 15.90 -33.40
CA ASP A 16 -17.15 14.46 -33.27
C ASP A 16 -15.81 13.77 -32.94
N GLN A 17 -14.72 14.53 -32.81
CA GLN A 17 -13.45 14.03 -32.29
C GLN A 17 -13.14 14.65 -30.92
N ASP A 18 -13.16 13.81 -29.90
CA ASP A 18 -12.64 14.13 -28.57
C ASP A 18 -11.11 14.16 -28.61
N ASP A 19 -10.58 15.20 -29.26
CA ASP A 19 -9.15 15.34 -29.51
C ASP A 19 -8.45 15.90 -28.27
N LEU A 20 -7.44 15.16 -27.79
CA LEU A 20 -6.56 15.53 -26.68
C LEU A 20 -5.99 16.95 -26.85
N TYR A 21 -5.80 17.39 -28.10
CA TYR A 21 -5.39 18.75 -28.43
C TYR A 21 -6.37 19.82 -27.91
N TRP A 22 -7.69 19.65 -28.13
CA TRP A 22 -8.70 20.64 -27.72
C TRP A 22 -8.92 20.68 -26.22
N ARG A 23 -8.79 19.53 -25.55
CA ARG A 23 -8.80 19.46 -24.08
C ARG A 23 -7.62 20.23 -23.48
N ASN A 24 -6.43 20.05 -24.03
CA ASN A 24 -5.23 20.77 -23.59
C ASN A 24 -5.32 22.27 -23.89
N LEU A 25 -5.88 22.65 -25.05
CA LEU A 25 -6.10 24.05 -25.40
C LEU A 25 -7.10 24.73 -24.46
N ASN A 26 -8.21 24.05 -24.13
CA ASN A 26 -9.17 24.55 -23.14
C ASN A 26 -8.55 24.65 -21.75
N LYS A 27 -7.78 23.64 -21.30
CA LYS A 27 -7.06 23.66 -20.01
C LYS A 27 -6.10 24.85 -19.95
N LEU A 28 -5.33 25.10 -21.02
CA LEU A 28 -4.44 26.26 -21.11
C LEU A 28 -5.22 27.59 -21.06
N SER A 29 -6.36 27.67 -21.75
CA SER A 29 -7.19 28.89 -21.73
C SER A 29 -7.70 29.23 -20.33
N HIS A 30 -8.09 28.22 -19.53
CA HIS A 30 -8.50 28.40 -18.15
C HIS A 30 -7.33 28.79 -17.25
N LEU A 31 -6.14 28.22 -17.44
CA LEU A 31 -4.94 28.62 -16.69
C LEU A 31 -4.55 30.08 -16.96
N ILE A 32 -4.64 30.53 -18.21
CA ILE A 32 -4.38 31.92 -18.58
C ILE A 32 -5.43 32.86 -17.96
N ALA A 33 -6.72 32.48 -18.01
CA ALA A 33 -7.79 33.27 -17.41
C ALA A 33 -7.59 33.45 -15.89
N ASN A 34 -7.28 32.37 -15.17
CA ASN A 34 -6.99 32.42 -13.72
C ASN A 34 -5.77 33.27 -13.41
N HIS A 35 -4.71 33.19 -14.21
CA HIS A 35 -3.54 34.04 -14.01
C HIS A 35 -3.84 35.52 -14.23
N LEU A 36 -4.68 35.86 -15.22
CA LEU A 36 -5.09 37.23 -15.46
C LEU A 36 -6.01 37.78 -14.35
N GLU A 37 -6.86 36.94 -13.74
CA GLU A 37 -7.63 37.33 -12.55
C GLU A 37 -6.73 37.62 -11.35
N ILE A 38 -5.74 36.78 -11.08
CA ILE A 38 -4.76 37.00 -10.00
C ILE A 38 -3.96 38.29 -10.22
N VAL A 39 -3.56 38.57 -11.46
CA VAL A 39 -2.85 39.82 -11.82
C VAL A 39 -3.77 41.04 -11.64
N LYS A 40 -5.05 40.92 -12.00
CA LYS A 40 -6.03 41.99 -11.83
C LYS A 40 -6.36 42.25 -10.35
N GLU A 41 -6.39 41.22 -9.52
CA GLU A 41 -6.56 41.34 -8.07
C GLU A 41 -5.34 42.02 -7.42
N THR A 42 -4.12 41.70 -7.87
CA THR A 42 -2.88 42.34 -7.39
C THR A 42 -2.72 43.79 -7.85
N GLU A 43 -3.28 44.18 -9.00
CA GLU A 43 -3.32 45.58 -9.43
C GLU A 43 -4.45 46.41 -8.76
N SER A 44 -5.43 45.76 -8.12
CA SER A 44 -6.60 46.43 -7.52
C SER A 44 -6.43 46.86 -6.05
N SER A 45 -5.27 46.62 -5.42
CA SER A 45 -5.01 47.09 -4.05
C SER A 45 -4.43 48.53 -4.03
N PRO A 46 -5.13 49.52 -3.45
CA PRO A 46 -4.63 50.88 -3.38
C PRO A 46 -3.59 51.04 -2.25
N LYS A 47 -2.49 51.72 -2.61
CA LYS A 47 -1.47 52.29 -1.71
C LYS A 47 -2.07 53.21 -0.63
N LYS A 48 -1.59 53.03 0.61
CA LYS A 48 -1.34 54.00 1.71
C LYS A 48 -0.59 53.20 2.79
N ASP A 49 0.53 53.54 3.43
CA ASP A 49 1.51 54.64 3.49
C ASP A 49 2.81 53.94 4.02
N GLN A 50 4.02 54.16 3.47
CA GLN A 50 5.11 54.98 4.07
C GLN A 50 5.25 54.82 5.61
N VAL A 51 6.38 54.52 6.29
CA VAL A 51 7.84 54.79 6.21
C VAL A 51 8.49 53.78 7.21
N THR A 52 9.70 53.21 7.09
CA THR A 52 11.01 53.84 7.35
C THR A 52 12.15 52.84 7.11
N LEU A 53 13.20 53.32 6.44
CA LEU A 53 14.50 52.68 6.27
C LEU A 53 15.23 52.51 7.60
N THR A 54 15.89 51.37 7.82
CA THR A 54 17.19 51.36 8.52
C THR A 54 18.08 50.24 7.98
N THR A 55 19.12 50.68 7.29
CA THR A 55 20.34 49.96 6.94
C THR A 55 21.04 49.42 8.19
N GLN A 56 21.49 48.15 8.19
CA GLN A 56 22.86 47.80 8.59
C GLN A 56 23.21 46.31 8.42
N SER A 57 24.26 46.11 7.63
CA SER A 57 25.44 45.28 7.91
C SER A 57 25.36 43.75 7.96
N ILE A 58 25.94 43.22 6.89
CA ILE A 58 26.68 41.97 6.77
C ILE A 58 27.63 41.77 7.97
N ILE A 59 27.49 40.64 8.67
CA ILE A 59 28.60 39.98 9.38
C ILE A 59 28.58 38.50 9.02
N VAL A 60 29.61 38.10 8.28
CA VAL A 60 30.07 36.71 8.13
C VAL A 60 30.76 36.35 9.43
N THR A 61 30.26 35.37 10.21
CA THR A 61 31.12 34.59 11.11
C THR A 61 30.54 33.19 11.32
N SER A 62 31.39 32.22 10.94
CA SER A 62 31.36 30.80 11.27
C SER A 62 31.17 30.53 12.77
N ILE A 63 30.18 29.69 13.12
CA ILE A 63 30.23 28.88 14.35
C ILE A 63 29.86 27.44 14.00
N LYS A 64 30.84 26.56 14.21
CA LYS A 64 30.75 25.10 14.20
C LYS A 64 30.01 24.61 15.45
N SER A 65 29.34 23.47 15.26
CA SER A 65 29.13 22.39 16.24
C SER A 65 28.02 22.55 17.29
N GLN A 66 27.16 21.52 17.23
CA GLN A 66 26.29 20.97 18.29
C GLN A 66 25.10 21.83 18.71
N THR A 67 23.88 21.33 18.49
CA THR A 67 23.07 20.70 19.55
C THR A 67 21.68 20.31 18.99
N SER A 68 21.27 19.08 19.34
CA SER A 68 19.90 18.55 19.41
C SER A 68 18.98 18.62 18.19
N LEU A 69 18.84 17.43 17.59
CA LEU A 69 17.57 16.84 17.16
C LEU A 69 16.39 17.33 18.03
N ILE A 70 15.55 18.19 17.46
CA ILE A 70 14.14 18.26 17.83
C ILE A 70 13.40 17.74 16.61
N VAL A 71 13.30 16.42 16.54
CA VAL A 71 12.22 15.78 15.79
C VAL A 71 10.97 16.12 16.58
N SER A 72 10.29 17.20 16.18
CA SER A 72 8.92 17.45 16.59
C SER A 72 8.10 16.26 16.10
N SER A 73 7.89 15.29 16.99
CA SER A 73 6.87 14.27 16.84
C SER A 73 5.52 14.97 16.96
N ASP A 74 5.04 15.53 15.85
CA ASP A 74 3.63 15.88 15.68
C ASP A 74 2.85 14.56 15.59
N SER A 75 2.50 14.04 16.75
CA SER A 75 1.67 12.83 16.95
C SER A 75 0.21 13.03 16.56
N ASN A 76 -0.06 13.91 15.59
CA ASN A 76 -1.39 14.14 15.01
C ASN A 76 -1.35 14.43 13.50
N SER A 77 -0.21 14.20 12.83
CA SER A 77 -0.12 14.36 11.38
C SER A 77 -0.74 13.16 10.67
N LYS A 78 -1.75 13.40 9.84
CA LYS A 78 -2.41 12.35 9.05
C LYS A 78 -1.39 11.57 8.21
N PRO A 79 -1.58 10.26 8.01
CA PRO A 79 -0.65 9.45 7.24
C PRO A 79 -0.48 10.04 5.84
N THR A 80 0.78 10.24 5.46
CA THR A 80 1.13 10.79 4.14
C THR A 80 1.22 9.65 3.13
N LEU A 81 0.43 9.73 2.06
CA LEU A 81 0.48 8.82 0.92
C LEU A 81 1.61 9.23 -0.02
N TRP A 82 2.29 8.28 -0.64
CA TRP A 82 3.09 8.54 -1.83
C TRP A 82 2.46 7.85 -3.04
N ILE A 83 2.21 8.59 -4.11
CA ILE A 83 1.66 8.10 -5.38
C ILE A 83 2.73 8.26 -6.46
N ALA A 84 3.18 7.15 -7.05
CA ALA A 84 4.14 7.18 -8.14
C ALA A 84 3.65 8.03 -9.32
N GLU A 85 4.57 8.70 -10.01
CA GLU A 85 4.25 9.35 -11.28
C GLU A 85 3.70 8.30 -12.26
N PRO A 86 2.53 8.57 -12.87
CA PRO A 86 1.89 7.63 -13.77
C PRO A 86 2.60 7.64 -15.12
N THR A 87 2.32 6.62 -15.92
CA THR A 87 2.59 6.67 -17.36
C THR A 87 1.54 7.55 -18.05
N GLU A 88 1.81 7.98 -19.28
CA GLU A 88 0.96 8.92 -20.01
C GLU A 88 -0.47 8.39 -20.20
N ASP A 89 -0.64 7.07 -20.29
CA ASP A 89 -1.94 6.39 -20.40
C ASP A 89 -2.74 6.34 -19.09
N LEU A 90 -2.17 6.75 -17.96
CA LEU A 90 -2.79 6.66 -16.63
C LEU A 90 -2.92 8.01 -15.91
N ILE A 91 -2.73 9.12 -16.62
CA ILE A 91 -2.81 10.47 -16.03
C ILE A 91 -4.20 10.72 -15.43
N ASP A 92 -5.28 10.38 -16.14
CA ASP A 92 -6.65 10.61 -15.67
C ASP A 92 -6.96 9.82 -14.39
N GLN A 93 -6.53 8.55 -14.34
CA GLN A 93 -6.69 7.68 -13.16
C GLN A 93 -5.83 8.18 -12.00
N TRP A 94 -4.63 8.69 -12.27
CA TRP A 94 -3.78 9.28 -11.25
C TRP A 94 -4.41 10.55 -10.67
N GLU A 95 -4.89 11.47 -11.51
CA GLU A 95 -5.56 12.70 -11.06
C GLU A 95 -6.81 12.37 -10.24
N ALA A 96 -7.62 11.42 -10.69
CA ALA A 96 -8.81 10.96 -9.96
C ALA A 96 -8.47 10.33 -8.59
N LEU A 97 -7.38 9.57 -8.49
CA LEU A 97 -6.91 9.01 -7.22
C LEU A 97 -6.39 10.11 -6.29
N ALA A 98 -5.54 10.99 -6.80
CA ALA A 98 -4.96 12.10 -6.07
C ALA A 98 -6.05 13.04 -5.51
N GLU A 99 -7.07 13.33 -6.31
CA GLU A 99 -8.23 14.11 -5.88
C GLU A 99 -9.04 13.39 -4.80
N ALA A 100 -9.33 12.10 -4.97
CA ALA A 100 -10.07 11.34 -3.97
C ALA A 100 -9.35 11.28 -2.62
N VAL A 101 -8.02 11.10 -2.63
CA VAL A 101 -7.18 11.13 -1.42
C VAL A 101 -7.23 12.49 -0.75
N LYS A 102 -7.16 13.57 -1.53
CA LYS A 102 -7.27 14.95 -1.04
C LYS A 102 -8.66 15.24 -0.46
N GLN A 103 -9.74 14.80 -1.12
CA GLN A 103 -11.12 14.95 -0.66
C GLN A 103 -11.37 14.18 0.65
N ALA A 104 -10.75 13.01 0.81
CA ALA A 104 -10.74 12.26 2.07
C ALA A 104 -9.86 12.93 3.17
N GLY A 105 -9.21 14.05 2.84
CA GLY A 105 -8.45 14.87 3.77
C GLY A 105 -7.07 14.33 4.11
N TYR A 106 -6.50 13.46 3.28
CA TYR A 106 -5.12 12.96 3.42
C TYR A 106 -4.15 13.76 2.56
N ASN A 107 -2.89 13.80 2.98
CA ASN A 107 -1.82 14.37 2.18
C ASN A 107 -1.23 13.30 1.27
N TYR A 108 -0.86 13.67 0.05
CA TYR A 108 -0.09 12.81 -0.83
C TYR A 108 1.15 13.51 -1.39
N ARG A 109 2.14 12.72 -1.79
CA ARG A 109 3.38 13.16 -2.44
C ARG A 109 3.64 12.31 -3.69
N PRO A 110 4.26 12.88 -4.73
CA PRO A 110 4.45 14.31 -4.93
C PRO A 110 3.10 15.02 -5.12
N SER A 111 3.02 16.31 -4.80
CA SER A 111 1.76 17.08 -4.86
C SER A 111 1.33 17.47 -6.28
N GLY A 112 2.01 16.98 -7.32
CA GLY A 112 1.73 17.27 -8.72
C GLY A 112 2.50 16.36 -9.66
N LEU A 113 2.11 16.38 -10.94
CA LEU A 113 2.82 15.69 -12.02
C LEU A 113 4.11 16.43 -12.39
N GLU A 114 5.14 15.69 -12.80
CA GLU A 114 6.44 16.20 -13.28
C GLU A 114 7.27 16.96 -12.23
N THR A 115 7.15 16.59 -10.95
CA THR A 115 7.96 17.18 -9.88
C THR A 115 9.38 16.63 -9.83
N TYR A 116 9.65 15.51 -10.48
CA TYR A 116 10.97 14.89 -10.45
C TYR A 116 11.88 15.38 -11.60
N PRO A 117 13.11 15.82 -11.29
CA PRO A 117 14.07 16.21 -12.31
C PRO A 117 14.41 14.99 -13.18
N ARG A 118 14.37 15.17 -14.50
CA ARG A 118 14.73 14.13 -15.49
C ARG A 118 16.07 14.41 -16.19
N SER A 119 16.83 15.36 -15.66
CA SER A 119 18.17 15.75 -16.15
C SER A 119 19.22 14.68 -15.88
N SER A 120 19.13 13.99 -14.74
CA SER A 120 19.98 12.87 -14.39
C SER A 120 19.20 11.84 -13.56
N GLU A 121 19.61 10.58 -13.62
CA GLU A 121 19.02 9.52 -12.80
C GLU A 121 19.29 9.73 -11.30
N ALA A 122 20.47 10.27 -10.97
CA ALA A 122 20.86 10.58 -9.60
C ALA A 122 19.98 11.67 -8.96
N ASP A 123 19.69 12.75 -9.68
CA ASP A 123 18.81 13.82 -9.20
C ASP A 123 17.37 13.31 -9.02
N PHE A 124 16.91 12.50 -9.98
CA PHE A 124 15.60 11.85 -9.91
C PHE A 124 15.47 11.01 -8.64
N LEU A 125 16.41 10.09 -8.41
CA LEU A 125 16.41 9.20 -7.25
C LEU A 125 16.58 9.98 -5.94
N SER A 126 17.41 11.02 -5.90
CA SER A 126 17.59 11.86 -4.71
C SER A 126 16.28 12.53 -4.29
N LYS A 127 15.59 13.17 -5.25
CA LYS A 127 14.30 13.84 -4.98
C LYS A 127 13.19 12.84 -4.63
N LEU A 128 13.16 11.72 -5.34
CA LEU A 128 12.25 10.61 -5.05
C LEU A 128 12.42 10.12 -3.60
N ARG A 129 13.64 9.81 -3.17
CA ARG A 129 13.94 9.37 -1.80
C ARG A 129 13.52 10.39 -0.74
N SER A 130 13.68 11.68 -1.02
CA SER A 130 13.21 12.75 -0.13
C SER A 130 11.69 12.73 0.02
N ASP A 131 10.94 12.49 -1.05
CA ASP A 131 9.48 12.48 -1.01
C ASP A 131 8.92 11.17 -0.43
N LEU A 132 9.62 10.05 -0.64
CA LEU A 132 9.33 8.76 0.02
C LEU A 132 9.54 8.85 1.54
N GLY A 133 10.41 9.76 2.00
CA GLY A 133 10.66 10.01 3.42
C GLY A 133 9.42 10.50 4.17
N GLY A 134 8.91 9.66 5.09
CA GLY A 134 7.71 9.93 5.90
C GLY A 134 6.38 9.51 5.25
N ALA A 135 6.42 8.83 4.09
CA ALA A 135 5.24 8.20 3.53
C ALA A 135 4.86 6.92 4.29
N HIS A 136 3.57 6.73 4.53
CA HIS A 136 3.00 5.60 5.27
C HIS A 136 2.33 4.57 4.36
N LEU A 137 2.08 4.94 3.11
CA LEU A 137 1.53 4.09 2.08
C LEU A 137 2.17 4.49 0.74
N PHE A 138 2.59 3.50 -0.03
CA PHE A 138 3.07 3.68 -1.38
C PHE A 138 2.06 3.13 -2.38
N VAL A 139 1.70 3.93 -3.37
CA VAL A 139 0.77 3.55 -4.43
C VAL A 139 1.42 3.74 -5.79
N GLN A 140 1.30 2.75 -6.67
CA GLN A 140 1.76 2.83 -8.04
C GLN A 140 0.69 2.32 -9.01
N LEU A 141 0.35 3.12 -10.02
CA LEU A 141 -0.53 2.72 -11.11
C LEU A 141 0.33 2.26 -12.30
N LEU A 142 0.12 1.03 -12.78
CA LEU A 142 0.86 0.44 -13.90
C LEU A 142 -0.05 0.27 -15.11
N GLY A 143 0.36 0.88 -16.21
CA GLY A 143 -0.40 0.96 -17.46
C GLY A 143 0.03 -0.10 -18.47
N GLN A 144 -0.42 0.07 -19.71
CA GLN A 144 0.00 -0.81 -20.80
C GLN A 144 1.45 -0.53 -21.24
N THR A 145 1.92 0.70 -21.00
CA THR A 145 3.25 1.15 -21.42
C THR A 145 4.22 1.20 -20.25
N SER A 146 5.51 0.92 -20.49
CA SER A 146 6.54 1.03 -19.46
C SER A 146 6.87 2.47 -19.07
N GLY A 147 6.33 3.46 -19.80
CA GLY A 147 6.69 4.86 -19.68
C GLY A 147 8.08 5.20 -20.23
N ARG A 148 8.50 6.45 -19.99
CA ARG A 148 9.80 6.98 -20.42
C ARG A 148 10.95 6.26 -19.71
N ARG A 149 12.09 6.17 -20.40
CA ARG A 149 13.30 5.52 -19.90
C ARG A 149 14.41 6.54 -19.61
N SER A 150 15.19 6.24 -18.57
CA SER A 150 16.43 6.94 -18.28
C SER A 150 17.41 6.75 -19.44
N LYS A 151 18.09 7.83 -19.84
CA LYS A 151 19.12 7.77 -20.89
C LYS A 151 20.39 7.04 -20.41
N GLU A 152 20.61 6.99 -19.10
CA GLU A 152 21.82 6.42 -18.49
C GLU A 152 21.71 4.90 -18.37
N SER A 153 20.63 4.40 -17.76
CA SER A 153 20.44 2.98 -17.47
C SER A 153 19.52 2.24 -18.45
N ASN A 154 18.81 2.97 -19.32
CA ASN A 154 17.73 2.44 -20.18
C ASN A 154 16.61 1.73 -19.39
N ILE A 155 16.53 1.98 -18.08
CA ILE A 155 15.45 1.50 -17.19
C ILE A 155 14.31 2.54 -17.23
N SER A 156 13.06 2.09 -17.19
CA SER A 156 11.93 3.02 -17.13
C SER A 156 11.87 3.76 -15.79
N PHE A 157 11.43 5.02 -15.81
CA PHE A 157 11.20 5.76 -14.58
C PHE A 157 10.15 5.09 -13.69
N THR A 158 9.19 4.36 -14.27
CA THR A 158 8.23 3.52 -13.53
C THR A 158 8.94 2.40 -12.76
N ALA A 159 9.93 1.74 -13.38
CA ALA A 159 10.72 0.70 -12.72
C ALA A 159 11.69 1.28 -11.68
N LEU A 160 12.31 2.43 -11.94
CA LEU A 160 13.17 3.13 -10.97
C LEU A 160 12.38 3.55 -9.73
N GLN A 161 11.18 4.09 -9.92
CA GLN A 161 10.25 4.42 -8.83
C GLN A 161 9.86 3.21 -8.00
N ASN A 162 9.55 2.09 -8.67
CA ASN A 162 9.23 0.83 -8.01
C ASN A 162 10.42 0.35 -7.17
N ALA A 163 11.62 0.28 -7.74
CA ALA A 163 12.81 -0.21 -7.07
C ALA A 163 13.14 0.64 -5.83
N ALA A 164 13.10 1.97 -5.95
CA ALA A 164 13.33 2.86 -4.82
C ALA A 164 12.25 2.72 -3.74
N ALA A 165 10.96 2.67 -4.11
CA ALA A 165 9.90 2.47 -3.14
C ALA A 165 10.00 1.11 -2.44
N PHE A 166 10.39 0.05 -3.16
CA PHE A 166 10.61 -1.28 -2.59
C PHE A 166 11.80 -1.31 -1.63
N GLU A 167 12.90 -0.63 -1.96
CA GLU A 167 14.05 -0.47 -1.05
C GLU A 167 13.65 0.23 0.26
N PHE A 168 12.79 1.25 0.18
CA PHE A 168 12.24 1.94 1.36
C PHE A 168 11.23 1.07 2.13
N ALA A 169 10.36 0.33 1.43
CA ALA A 169 9.30 -0.49 2.03
C ALA A 169 9.83 -1.71 2.83
N LYS A 170 11.09 -2.13 2.63
CA LYS A 170 11.76 -3.13 3.50
C LYS A 170 11.75 -2.76 4.98
N GLN A 171 11.38 -1.52 5.33
CA GLN A 171 11.32 -0.99 6.69
C GLN A 171 9.90 -0.89 7.29
N GLN A 172 8.93 -1.72 6.86
CA GLN A 172 7.56 -1.83 7.39
C GLN A 172 6.53 -0.82 6.81
N ILE A 173 6.41 -0.71 5.49
CA ILE A 173 5.41 0.18 4.86
C ILE A 173 4.50 -0.59 3.90
N ASN A 174 3.21 -0.25 3.90
CA ASN A 174 2.21 -0.79 2.99
C ASN A 174 2.48 -0.36 1.54
N PHE A 175 2.50 -1.32 0.62
CA PHE A 175 2.83 -1.11 -0.79
C PHE A 175 1.70 -1.66 -1.67
N LEU A 176 1.03 -0.78 -2.44
CA LEU A 176 -0.10 -1.12 -3.30
C LEU A 176 0.23 -0.79 -4.75
N GLN A 177 0.22 -1.80 -5.61
CA GLN A 177 0.40 -1.61 -7.05
C GLN A 177 -0.86 -2.05 -7.79
N TRP A 178 -1.33 -1.21 -8.70
CA TRP A 178 -2.49 -1.49 -9.52
C TRP A 178 -2.13 -1.75 -10.96
N ARG A 179 -2.89 -2.62 -11.61
CA ARG A 179 -3.00 -2.68 -13.07
C ARG A 179 -4.45 -2.95 -13.47
N SER A 180 -4.83 -2.50 -14.67
CA SER A 180 -6.11 -2.91 -15.25
C SER A 180 -6.13 -4.42 -15.54
N ARG A 181 -7.31 -5.03 -15.38
CA ARG A 181 -7.58 -6.41 -15.79
C ARG A 181 -7.49 -6.60 -17.31
N ASP A 182 -7.68 -5.52 -18.06
CA ASP A 182 -7.70 -5.55 -19.53
C ASP A 182 -6.29 -5.57 -20.14
N ILE A 183 -5.25 -5.36 -19.32
CA ILE A 183 -3.87 -5.43 -19.77
C ILE A 183 -3.49 -6.89 -19.99
N LYS A 184 -3.21 -7.21 -21.26
CA LYS A 184 -2.67 -8.48 -21.72
C LYS A 184 -1.15 -8.50 -21.51
N LEU A 185 -0.69 -9.28 -20.54
CA LEU A 185 0.72 -9.36 -20.14
C LEU A 185 1.62 -9.88 -21.28
N GLU A 186 1.06 -10.75 -22.12
CA GLU A 186 1.72 -11.31 -23.30
C GLU A 186 2.08 -10.25 -24.36
N ASN A 187 1.40 -9.11 -24.37
CA ASN A 187 1.64 -8.02 -25.32
C ASN A 187 2.71 -7.03 -24.84
N VAL A 188 3.18 -7.16 -23.60
CA VAL A 188 4.20 -6.29 -23.01
C VAL A 188 5.56 -6.81 -23.44
N VAL A 189 6.32 -6.07 -24.24
CA VAL A 189 7.63 -6.51 -24.78
C VAL A 189 8.73 -6.51 -23.71
N ASP A 190 8.69 -5.57 -22.77
CA ASP A 190 9.70 -5.41 -21.73
C ASP A 190 9.47 -6.43 -20.60
N ASP A 191 10.37 -7.42 -20.50
CA ASP A 191 10.29 -8.49 -19.50
C ASP A 191 10.35 -7.97 -18.06
N THR A 192 11.15 -6.94 -17.79
CA THR A 192 11.27 -6.30 -16.47
C THR A 192 9.96 -5.62 -16.10
N TYR A 193 9.36 -4.90 -17.06
CA TYR A 193 8.06 -4.26 -16.85
C TYR A 193 6.92 -5.31 -16.71
N ARG A 194 7.00 -6.41 -17.46
CA ARG A 194 6.03 -7.52 -17.35
C ARG A 194 6.06 -8.16 -15.96
N GLN A 195 7.23 -8.28 -15.34
CA GLN A 195 7.34 -8.75 -13.95
C GLN A 195 6.67 -7.79 -12.96
N LEU A 196 6.83 -6.47 -13.14
CA LEU A 196 6.12 -5.47 -12.33
C LEU A 196 4.61 -5.59 -12.44
N LEU A 197 4.09 -5.75 -13.67
CA LEU A 197 2.66 -5.95 -13.91
C LEU A 197 2.16 -7.27 -13.30
N THR A 198 2.98 -8.33 -13.33
CA THR A 198 2.61 -9.62 -12.74
C THR A 198 2.44 -9.54 -11.23
N GLY A 199 3.27 -8.74 -10.55
CA GLY A 199 3.17 -8.49 -9.11
C GLY A 199 2.05 -7.54 -8.68
N ALA A 200 1.43 -6.81 -9.63
CA ALA A 200 0.40 -5.83 -9.35
C ALA A 200 -1.01 -6.42 -9.23
N ILE A 201 -1.85 -5.74 -8.45
CA ILE A 201 -3.26 -6.10 -8.22
C ILE A 201 -4.06 -5.83 -9.49
N ALA A 202 -4.60 -6.90 -10.07
CA ALA A 202 -5.43 -6.85 -11.26
C ALA A 202 -6.90 -6.57 -10.91
N CYS A 203 -7.30 -5.29 -10.92
CA CYS A 203 -8.68 -4.92 -10.63
C CYS A 203 -9.17 -3.70 -11.41
N GLY A 204 -10.47 -3.38 -11.28
CA GLY A 204 -11.01 -2.13 -11.80
C GLY A 204 -10.42 -0.93 -11.03
N PHE A 205 -10.29 0.21 -11.70
CA PHE A 205 -9.69 1.40 -11.07
C PHE A 205 -10.46 1.86 -9.82
N GLU A 206 -11.80 1.87 -9.88
CA GLU A 206 -12.65 2.23 -8.75
C GLU A 206 -12.47 1.31 -7.53
N GLU A 207 -12.33 0.01 -7.79
CA GLU A 207 -12.04 -0.98 -6.74
C GLU A 207 -10.69 -0.69 -6.07
N PHE A 208 -9.68 -0.34 -6.87
CA PHE A 208 -8.37 0.02 -6.35
C PHE A 208 -8.39 1.33 -5.57
N ARG A 209 -9.09 2.35 -6.07
CA ARG A 209 -9.25 3.64 -5.41
C ARG A 209 -9.85 3.48 -4.02
N GLN A 210 -10.91 2.69 -3.91
CA GLN A 210 -11.53 2.37 -2.61
C GLN A 210 -10.53 1.66 -1.68
N ARG A 211 -9.75 0.71 -2.20
CA ARG A 211 -8.72 -0.01 -1.43
C ARG A 211 -7.66 0.93 -0.87
N VAL A 212 -7.19 1.90 -1.65
CA VAL A 212 -6.22 2.91 -1.19
C VAL A 212 -6.81 3.72 -0.04
N LEU A 213 -8.05 4.21 -0.20
CA LEU A 213 -8.73 4.99 0.84
C LEU A 213 -8.96 4.19 2.12
N THR A 214 -9.41 2.94 2.02
CA THR A 214 -9.57 2.06 3.18
C THR A 214 -8.24 1.78 3.88
N THR A 215 -7.16 1.60 3.13
CA THR A 215 -5.82 1.40 3.72
C THR A 215 -5.36 2.66 4.47
N LEU A 216 -5.62 3.85 3.93
CA LEU A 216 -5.33 5.12 4.61
C LEU A 216 -6.21 5.35 5.85
N GLN A 217 -7.47 4.90 5.81
CA GLN A 217 -8.36 4.91 6.98
C GLN A 217 -7.81 4.03 8.09
N ASN A 218 -7.43 2.78 7.78
CA ASN A 218 -6.85 1.86 8.75
C ASN A 218 -5.55 2.40 9.36
N LEU A 219 -4.65 2.94 8.52
CA LEU A 219 -3.41 3.58 8.99
C LEU A 219 -3.65 4.80 9.89
N ASN A 220 -4.78 5.50 9.72
CA ASN A 220 -5.16 6.62 10.57
C ASN A 220 -5.84 6.14 11.87
N SER A 221 -6.63 5.07 11.79
CA SER A 221 -7.26 4.40 12.94
C SER A 221 -6.24 3.72 13.85
N ASP A 222 -5.07 3.32 13.33
CA ASP A 222 -3.94 2.83 14.14
C ASP A 222 -3.37 3.92 15.07
N SER A 223 -3.65 5.21 14.82
CA SER A 223 -3.29 6.32 15.71
C SER A 223 -4.40 6.77 16.66
N THR A 224 -5.63 6.28 16.48
CA THR A 224 -6.77 6.52 17.38
C THR A 224 -7.58 5.25 17.56
N THR A 225 -7.13 4.40 18.49
CA THR A 225 -7.95 3.42 19.23
C THR A 225 -9.12 2.83 18.44
N ASN A 226 -8.82 2.00 17.43
CA ASN A 226 -9.84 1.10 16.90
C ASN A 226 -10.06 -0.04 17.90
N LYS A 227 -10.98 0.22 18.83
CA LYS A 227 -11.57 -0.77 19.74
C LYS A 227 -12.34 -1.80 18.92
N TYR A 228 -11.70 -2.91 18.56
CA TYR A 228 -12.33 -4.19 18.92
C TYR A 228 -12.27 -4.29 20.45
N PRO A 229 -13.23 -4.94 21.12
CA PRO A 229 -13.23 -4.96 22.57
C PRO A 229 -11.83 -5.40 22.99
N ASN A 230 -11.10 -4.53 23.68
CA ASN A 230 -10.03 -4.97 24.52
C ASN A 230 -10.70 -6.05 25.38
N THR A 231 -10.43 -7.31 25.08
CA THR A 231 -10.44 -8.34 26.10
C THR A 231 -9.33 -7.89 27.04
N SER A 232 -9.70 -6.98 27.95
CA SER A 232 -8.94 -6.55 29.10
C SER A 232 -8.84 -7.69 30.11
N ASP A 233 -8.53 -8.89 29.59
CA ASP A 233 -8.48 -10.16 30.30
C ASP A 233 -7.47 -11.12 29.62
N GLY A 234 -6.32 -10.62 29.17
CA GLY A 234 -5.14 -11.44 28.83
C GLY A 234 -5.35 -12.63 27.88
N SER A 235 -6.43 -12.65 27.10
CA SER A 235 -6.79 -13.76 26.22
C SER A 235 -6.06 -13.62 24.89
N LEU A 236 -5.45 -14.71 24.42
CA LEU A 236 -4.73 -14.75 23.16
C LEU A 236 -5.72 -14.90 22.00
N ALA A 237 -5.62 -14.08 20.96
CA ALA A 237 -6.31 -14.28 19.70
C ALA A 237 -5.46 -15.18 18.77
N ILE A 238 -6.07 -16.25 18.26
CA ILE A 238 -5.41 -17.24 17.42
C ILE A 238 -6.21 -17.42 16.13
N CYS A 239 -5.57 -17.17 15.00
CA CYS A 239 -6.15 -17.39 13.67
C CYS A 239 -6.05 -18.86 13.27
N ILE A 240 -7.16 -19.45 12.83
CA ILE A 240 -7.26 -20.82 12.32
C ILE A 240 -7.42 -20.73 10.80
N SER A 241 -6.37 -21.12 10.07
CA SER A 241 -6.42 -21.26 8.61
C SER A 241 -6.68 -22.72 8.25
N ALA A 242 -7.89 -22.99 7.75
CA ALA A 242 -8.31 -24.31 7.27
C ALA A 242 -8.92 -24.19 5.87
N ASP A 243 -8.59 -25.12 4.97
CA ASP A 243 -9.27 -25.22 3.67
C ASP A 243 -10.70 -25.75 3.85
N VAL A 244 -11.50 -25.68 2.78
CA VAL A 244 -12.88 -26.18 2.75
C VAL A 244 -12.95 -27.65 3.19
N ALA A 245 -11.99 -28.48 2.78
CA ALA A 245 -11.92 -29.89 3.14
C ALA A 245 -11.63 -30.15 4.64
N ASP A 246 -11.01 -29.17 5.31
CA ASP A 246 -10.54 -29.29 6.70
C ASP A 246 -11.34 -28.42 7.68
N ARG A 247 -12.45 -27.84 7.23
CA ARG A 247 -13.26 -26.91 8.01
C ARG A 247 -13.81 -27.51 9.30
N ASP A 248 -14.28 -28.76 9.25
CA ASP A 248 -14.79 -29.46 10.44
C ASP A 248 -13.70 -29.73 11.48
N LEU A 249 -12.45 -29.88 11.04
CA LEU A 249 -11.30 -29.99 11.91
C LEU A 249 -10.96 -28.62 12.51
N GLY A 250 -11.01 -27.56 11.69
CA GLY A 250 -10.87 -26.17 12.13
C GLY A 250 -11.88 -25.76 13.21
N HIS A 251 -13.16 -26.12 13.05
CA HIS A 251 -14.18 -25.83 14.07
C HIS A 251 -13.90 -26.55 15.40
N ARG A 252 -13.50 -27.83 15.36
CA ARG A 252 -13.13 -28.57 16.58
C ARG A 252 -11.95 -27.94 17.31
N ILE A 253 -10.96 -27.43 16.57
CA ILE A 253 -9.82 -26.70 17.16
C ILE A 253 -10.29 -25.38 17.78
N SER A 254 -11.21 -24.68 17.10
CA SER A 254 -11.82 -23.45 17.62
C SER A 254 -12.50 -23.69 18.97
N ASP A 255 -13.29 -24.75 19.10
CA ASP A 255 -13.96 -25.10 20.35
C ASP A 255 -12.94 -25.34 21.48
N ILE A 256 -11.86 -26.08 21.20
CA ILE A 256 -10.79 -26.35 22.17
C ILE A 256 -10.06 -25.06 22.58
N LEU A 257 -9.81 -24.15 21.65
CA LEU A 257 -9.14 -22.86 21.94
C LEU A 257 -10.00 -21.98 22.85
N VAL A 258 -11.30 -21.90 22.58
CA VAL A 258 -12.25 -21.16 23.42
C VAL A 258 -12.28 -21.75 24.84
N GLU A 259 -12.30 -23.08 24.97
CA GLU A 259 -12.21 -23.75 26.28
C GLU A 259 -10.87 -23.56 27.02
N LEU A 260 -9.81 -23.17 26.31
CA LEU A 260 -8.50 -22.82 26.88
C LEU A 260 -8.38 -21.31 27.21
N GLY A 261 -9.46 -20.56 27.01
CA GLY A 261 -9.52 -19.12 27.24
C GLY A 261 -8.75 -18.32 26.19
N ALA A 262 -8.69 -18.80 24.95
CA ALA A 262 -8.16 -18.09 23.79
C ALA A 262 -9.29 -17.74 22.81
N ASP A 263 -9.20 -16.57 22.19
CA ASP A 263 -10.10 -16.14 21.13
C ASP A 263 -9.73 -16.84 19.82
N ALA A 264 -10.65 -17.62 19.26
CA ALA A 264 -10.43 -18.34 18.01
C ALA A 264 -11.01 -17.55 16.82
N LEU A 265 -10.14 -17.10 15.91
CA LEU A 265 -10.52 -16.39 14.70
C LEU A 265 -10.42 -17.33 13.50
N THR A 266 -11.49 -17.55 12.76
CA THR A 266 -11.41 -18.37 11.54
C THR A 266 -10.95 -17.51 10.37
N ALA A 267 -9.96 -17.99 9.60
CA ALA A 267 -9.53 -17.34 8.38
C ALA A 267 -10.73 -17.18 7.42
N PRO A 268 -10.88 -16.01 6.75
CA PRO A 268 -11.94 -15.82 5.79
C PRO A 268 -11.88 -16.91 4.72
N THR A 269 -13.03 -17.31 4.19
CA THR A 269 -13.14 -18.20 3.03
C THR A 269 -13.45 -17.34 1.81
N PRO A 270 -12.83 -17.58 0.63
CA PRO A 270 -13.13 -16.78 -0.55
C PRO A 270 -14.60 -16.98 -0.95
N THR A 271 -15.37 -15.90 -0.95
CA THR A 271 -16.76 -15.94 -1.44
C THR A 271 -16.75 -16.06 -2.97
N GLN A 272 -17.73 -16.74 -3.56
CA GLN A 272 -17.83 -16.79 -5.04
C GLN A 272 -17.89 -15.38 -5.63
N GLY A 273 -17.00 -15.08 -6.57
CA GLY A 273 -16.87 -13.75 -7.19
C GLY A 273 -16.06 -12.74 -6.37
N GLN A 274 -15.58 -13.12 -5.18
CA GLN A 274 -14.69 -12.28 -4.39
C GLN A 274 -13.32 -12.17 -5.08
N VAL A 275 -12.86 -10.93 -5.23
CA VAL A 275 -11.55 -10.65 -5.82
C VAL A 275 -10.46 -11.13 -4.86
N SER A 276 -9.48 -11.89 -5.36
CA SER A 276 -8.40 -12.48 -4.55
C SER A 276 -7.62 -11.45 -3.73
N SER A 277 -7.57 -10.19 -4.15
CA SER A 277 -6.95 -9.09 -3.41
C SER A 277 -7.70 -8.72 -2.12
N VAL A 278 -9.04 -8.63 -2.17
CA VAL A 278 -9.89 -8.36 -1.01
C VAL A 278 -9.77 -9.51 -0.02
N PHE A 279 -9.81 -10.74 -0.52
CA PHE A 279 -9.59 -11.95 0.27
C PHE A 279 -8.23 -11.94 0.97
N ASN A 280 -7.14 -11.66 0.24
CA ASN A 280 -5.80 -11.63 0.81
C ASN A 280 -5.62 -10.51 1.86
N ALA A 281 -6.20 -9.32 1.65
CA ALA A 281 -6.15 -8.25 2.65
C ALA A 281 -6.91 -8.61 3.93
N GLN A 282 -8.10 -9.20 3.82
CA GLN A 282 -8.86 -9.66 4.98
C GLN A 282 -8.11 -10.76 5.73
N LEU A 283 -7.49 -11.69 5.00
CA LEU A 283 -6.69 -12.75 5.60
C LEU A 283 -5.44 -12.18 6.30
N ASP A 284 -4.73 -11.24 5.67
CA ASP A 284 -3.57 -10.58 6.25
C ASP A 284 -3.95 -9.76 7.49
N GLU A 285 -5.12 -9.11 7.50
CA GLU A 285 -5.66 -8.37 8.65
C GLU A 285 -5.92 -9.31 9.84
N VAL A 286 -6.61 -10.43 9.60
CA VAL A 286 -6.87 -11.44 10.64
C VAL A 286 -5.58 -12.04 11.19
N ILE A 287 -4.62 -12.36 10.32
CA ILE A 287 -3.31 -12.89 10.74
C ILE A 287 -2.55 -11.85 11.56
N CYS A 288 -2.52 -10.59 11.12
CA CYS A 288 -1.84 -9.51 11.84
C CYS A 288 -2.48 -9.22 13.20
N GLY A 289 -3.80 -9.32 13.30
CA GLY A 289 -4.55 -9.12 14.55
C GLY A 289 -4.48 -10.28 15.53
N SER A 290 -3.87 -11.41 15.17
CA SER A 290 -3.78 -12.61 16.02
C SER A 290 -2.40 -12.77 16.63
N GLU A 291 -2.27 -13.22 17.87
CA GLU A 291 -1.03 -13.61 18.56
C GLU A 291 -0.42 -14.91 18.02
N GLY A 292 -1.21 -15.75 17.34
CA GLY A 292 -0.69 -16.90 16.61
C GLY A 292 -1.57 -17.36 15.47
N VAL A 293 -1.02 -18.23 14.62
CA VAL A 293 -1.75 -18.87 13.52
C VAL A 293 -1.64 -20.39 13.62
N ILE A 294 -2.77 -21.09 13.54
CA ILE A 294 -2.83 -22.54 13.34
C ILE A 294 -3.19 -22.80 11.88
N ILE A 295 -2.29 -23.44 11.15
CA ILE A 295 -2.55 -23.93 9.79
C ILE A 295 -3.01 -25.38 9.92
N VAL A 296 -4.24 -25.65 9.49
CA VAL A 296 -4.85 -26.98 9.54
C VAL A 296 -4.50 -27.73 8.28
N TYR A 297 -3.81 -28.85 8.43
CA TYR A 297 -3.53 -29.78 7.35
C TYR A 297 -4.18 -31.11 7.68
N GLY A 298 -5.34 -31.39 7.11
CA GLY A 298 -6.04 -32.68 7.13
C GLY A 298 -6.00 -33.31 5.74
N GLN A 299 -7.04 -33.04 4.94
CA GLN A 299 -7.22 -33.49 3.55
C GLN A 299 -6.83 -32.42 2.51
N SER A 300 -6.48 -31.20 2.94
CA SER A 300 -6.02 -30.13 2.05
C SER A 300 -4.83 -30.54 1.19
N HIS A 301 -4.62 -29.87 0.06
CA HIS A 301 -3.44 -30.11 -0.79
C HIS A 301 -2.15 -29.54 -0.16
N PRO A 302 -0.99 -30.22 -0.21
CA PRO A 302 0.27 -29.73 0.37
C PRO A 302 0.66 -28.31 -0.09
N LEU A 303 0.47 -28.00 -1.38
CA LEU A 303 0.74 -26.66 -1.92
C LEU A 303 -0.12 -25.56 -1.29
N TRP A 304 -1.35 -25.86 -0.86
CA TRP A 304 -2.19 -24.91 -0.14
C TRP A 304 -1.60 -24.59 1.24
N VAL A 305 -1.13 -25.60 1.96
CA VAL A 305 -0.47 -25.46 3.26
C VAL A 305 0.79 -24.60 3.14
N GLN A 306 1.59 -24.83 2.09
CA GLN A 306 2.78 -24.02 1.81
C GLN A 306 2.43 -22.56 1.51
N ALA A 307 1.35 -22.32 0.76
CA ALA A 307 0.89 -20.96 0.47
C ALA A 307 0.46 -20.24 1.76
N GLN A 308 -0.33 -20.90 2.62
CA GLN A 308 -0.75 -20.36 3.91
C GLN A 308 0.44 -20.07 4.84
N TYR A 309 1.40 -21.00 4.89
CA TYR A 309 2.64 -20.81 5.66
C TYR A 309 3.43 -19.58 5.19
N ASN A 310 3.63 -19.45 3.87
CA ASN A 310 4.37 -18.32 3.32
C ASN A 310 3.67 -16.98 3.57
N GLN A 311 2.34 -16.97 3.49
CA GLN A 311 1.54 -15.79 3.79
C GLN A 311 1.62 -15.40 5.27
N ALA A 312 1.36 -16.35 6.17
CA ALA A 312 1.44 -16.12 7.61
C ALA A 312 2.85 -15.68 8.05
N ARG A 313 3.88 -16.33 7.51
CA ARG A 313 5.28 -15.96 7.75
C ARG A 313 5.56 -14.53 7.28
N LYS A 314 5.08 -14.12 6.11
CA LYS A 314 5.29 -12.76 5.59
C LYS A 314 4.63 -11.72 6.49
N ALA A 315 3.38 -11.95 6.90
CA ALA A 315 2.63 -11.05 7.78
C ALA A 315 3.27 -10.95 9.18
N LEU A 316 3.64 -12.08 9.80
CA LEU A 316 4.15 -12.10 11.17
C LEU A 316 5.63 -11.70 11.28
N LEU A 317 6.44 -11.95 10.25
CA LEU A 317 7.80 -11.38 10.18
C LEU A 317 7.77 -9.85 10.04
N ALA A 318 6.77 -9.31 9.33
CA ALA A 318 6.60 -7.86 9.25
C ALA A 318 6.33 -7.24 10.62
N GLN A 319 5.76 -8.00 11.57
CA GLN A 319 5.54 -7.57 12.95
C GLN A 319 6.74 -7.78 13.89
N LYS A 320 7.89 -8.24 13.38
CA LYS A 320 9.13 -8.50 14.17
C LYS A 320 8.92 -9.47 15.35
N ARG A 321 7.94 -10.37 15.27
CA ARG A 321 7.73 -11.37 16.31
C ARG A 321 8.94 -12.30 16.42
N LYS A 322 9.41 -12.49 17.65
CA LYS A 322 10.46 -13.46 18.00
C LYS A 322 9.77 -14.69 18.60
N GLY A 323 10.38 -15.87 18.50
CA GLY A 323 9.83 -17.10 19.09
C GLY A 323 8.79 -17.81 18.22
N ILE A 324 7.93 -18.62 18.84
CA ILE A 324 6.90 -19.41 18.13
C ILE A 324 5.77 -18.45 17.74
N TRP A 325 5.42 -18.43 16.46
CA TRP A 325 4.34 -17.57 15.94
C TRP A 325 3.16 -18.35 15.39
N GLY A 326 3.31 -19.66 15.21
CA GLY A 326 2.25 -20.48 14.67
C GLY A 326 2.46 -21.96 14.86
N ALA A 327 1.45 -22.72 14.49
CA ALA A 327 1.47 -24.18 14.49
C ALA A 327 0.98 -24.73 13.15
N LEU A 328 1.55 -25.85 12.74
CA LEU A 328 1.02 -26.70 11.67
C LEU A 328 0.38 -27.91 12.32
N LEU A 329 -0.95 -27.98 12.25
CA LEU A 329 -1.71 -29.11 12.78
C LEU A 329 -1.85 -30.19 11.71
N ASN A 330 -1.32 -31.37 12.01
CA ASN A 330 -1.35 -32.53 11.15
C ASN A 330 -2.54 -33.42 11.51
N GLY A 331 -3.70 -33.19 10.89
CA GLY A 331 -4.93 -33.94 11.11
C GLY A 331 -4.99 -35.29 10.36
N PRO A 332 -6.09 -36.06 10.48
CA PRO A 332 -6.32 -37.21 9.62
C PRO A 332 -6.43 -36.82 8.13
N PRO A 333 -6.11 -37.71 7.17
CA PRO A 333 -5.70 -39.11 7.34
C PRO A 333 -4.20 -39.29 7.64
N HIS A 334 -3.83 -40.47 8.15
CA HIS A 334 -2.44 -40.84 8.51
C HIS A 334 -1.52 -41.00 7.30
N ASP A 335 -2.06 -41.52 6.19
CA ASP A 335 -1.42 -41.64 4.89
C ASP A 335 -1.69 -40.37 4.09
N LYS A 336 -0.86 -39.37 4.27
CA LYS A 336 -0.84 -38.21 3.38
C LYS A 336 0.56 -37.69 3.19
N SER A 337 0.75 -37.02 2.06
CA SER A 337 2.03 -36.45 1.67
C SER A 337 2.54 -35.45 2.71
N ASP A 338 3.85 -35.27 2.78
CA ASP A 338 4.44 -34.21 3.59
C ASP A 338 3.94 -32.84 3.11
N ALA A 339 3.55 -31.97 4.03
CA ALA A 339 3.22 -30.58 3.74
C ALA A 339 4.42 -29.79 3.20
N GLY A 340 5.66 -30.27 3.44
CA GLY A 340 6.88 -29.62 2.98
C GLY A 340 7.18 -28.31 3.71
N VAL A 341 6.65 -28.16 4.93
CA VAL A 341 6.82 -26.98 5.78
C VAL A 341 7.51 -27.40 7.06
N ALA A 342 8.70 -26.85 7.30
CA ALA A 342 9.43 -27.00 8.56
C ALA A 342 10.07 -25.66 8.93
N SER A 343 9.89 -25.23 10.18
CA SER A 343 10.45 -23.97 10.67
C SER A 343 10.68 -24.02 12.17
N LYS A 344 11.72 -23.34 12.65
CA LYS A 344 12.03 -23.24 14.09
C LYS A 344 10.99 -22.44 14.87
N ASN A 345 10.21 -21.62 14.18
CA ASN A 345 9.20 -20.74 14.76
C ASN A 345 7.77 -21.25 14.51
N LEU A 346 7.64 -22.46 13.96
CA LEU A 346 6.38 -23.14 13.69
C LEU A 346 6.34 -24.45 14.48
N MET A 347 5.36 -24.60 15.36
CA MET A 347 5.19 -25.81 16.15
C MET A 347 4.44 -26.87 15.34
N MET A 348 4.94 -28.11 15.31
CA MET A 348 4.23 -29.22 14.67
C MET A 348 3.30 -29.86 15.69
N LEU A 349 2.00 -29.88 15.42
CA LEU A 349 1.01 -30.55 16.26
C LEU A 349 0.54 -31.81 15.55
N ASP A 350 0.87 -32.97 16.11
CA ASP A 350 0.38 -34.24 15.59
C ASP A 350 -1.04 -34.50 16.11
N CYS A 351 -2.01 -34.48 15.20
CA CYS A 351 -3.43 -34.64 15.50
C CYS A 351 -4.07 -35.63 14.52
N ARG A 352 -3.29 -36.61 14.02
CA ARG A 352 -3.76 -37.58 13.02
C ARG A 352 -4.88 -38.48 13.55
N ASP A 353 -4.94 -38.68 14.86
CA ASP A 353 -6.02 -39.39 15.56
C ASP A 353 -7.17 -38.46 16.00
N GLY A 354 -7.07 -37.17 15.66
CA GLY A 354 -8.00 -36.12 16.06
C GLY A 354 -7.32 -34.99 16.83
N PRO A 355 -7.96 -33.82 16.94
CA PRO A 355 -7.43 -32.70 17.69
C PRO A 355 -7.55 -32.99 19.20
N GLU A 356 -6.42 -33.27 19.85
CA GLU A 356 -6.37 -33.43 21.30
C GLU A 356 -6.10 -32.10 22.00
N ARG A 357 -6.84 -31.85 23.09
CA ARG A 357 -6.68 -30.65 23.93
C ARG A 357 -5.23 -30.41 24.34
N ARG A 358 -4.50 -31.47 24.69
CA ARG A 358 -3.10 -31.39 25.16
C ARG A 358 -2.16 -30.75 24.13
N HIS A 359 -2.31 -31.09 22.84
CA HIS A 359 -1.44 -30.55 21.79
C HIS A 359 -1.72 -29.06 21.54
N ILE A 360 -3.00 -28.67 21.57
CA ILE A 360 -3.41 -27.28 21.37
C ILE A 360 -3.01 -26.44 22.60
N GLU A 361 -3.15 -26.97 23.81
CA GLU A 361 -2.71 -26.33 25.06
C GLU A 361 -1.20 -26.06 25.08
N GLN A 362 -0.39 -27.02 24.61
CA GLN A 362 1.06 -26.82 24.46
C GLN A 362 1.39 -25.62 23.56
N PHE A 363 0.67 -25.48 22.45
CA PHE A 363 0.83 -24.34 21.55
C PHE A 363 0.41 -23.02 22.19
N VAL A 364 -0.75 -22.98 22.86
CA VAL A 364 -1.24 -21.79 23.58
C VAL A 364 -0.24 -21.35 24.65
N ASN A 365 0.30 -22.27 25.43
CA ASN A 365 1.30 -21.95 26.45
C ASN A 365 2.61 -21.42 25.84
N ALA A 366 3.07 -22.02 24.73
CA ALA A 366 4.25 -21.53 24.01
C ALA A 366 4.06 -20.10 23.47
N LEU A 367 2.85 -19.75 23.01
CA LEU A 367 2.52 -18.38 22.62
C LEU A 367 2.53 -17.42 23.81
N ARG A 368 1.97 -17.82 24.97
CA ARG A 368 1.98 -16.99 26.19
C ARG A 368 3.40 -16.68 26.65
N GLU A 369 4.27 -17.68 26.70
CA GLU A 369 5.68 -17.51 27.07
C GLU A 369 6.41 -16.55 26.12
N THR A 370 6.09 -16.62 24.83
CA THR A 370 6.68 -15.75 23.81
C THR A 370 6.14 -14.33 23.85
N SER A 371 4.87 -14.13 24.24
CA SER A 371 4.25 -12.81 24.35
C SER A 371 4.69 -12.02 25.59
N HIS A 372 5.23 -12.69 26.60
CA HIS A 372 5.73 -12.07 27.84
C HIS A 372 7.25 -11.82 27.84
N ALA A 373 7.97 -12.25 26.80
CA ALA A 373 9.42 -12.12 26.64
C ALA A 373 9.80 -11.04 25.62
#